data_AF-E9FDC7-F1
#
_entry.id   AF-E9FDC7-F1
#
_cell.length_a   1.000
_cell.length_b   1.000
_cell.length_c   1.000
_cell.angle_alpha   90.00
_cell.angle_beta   90.00
_cell.angle_gamma   90.00
#
_symmetry.space_group_name_H-M   'P 1'
#
loop_
_entity.id
_entity.type
_entity.pdbx_description
1 polymer ?
#
loop_
_entity_poly.entity_id
_entity_poly.type
_entity_poly.pdbx_seq_one_letter_code
_entity_poly.pdbx_strand_id
1 'polypeptide(L)'
;MPSSEQYTQERTFAMREELKSYYFSKSQEHDHRGEELTEEGKLEGYQALCREVRIPPSHSMSECKKHLKNPLVNIVDLIDARRRSKEVKVWHDFEAFRDYTLKDEHRIDMGEAKKDGGYLASLLQYLGHR
;
A
#
# COMPACT_ATOMS: atom_id res chain seq x y z
N MET A 1 15.82 -22.61 8.51
CA MET A 1 14.71 -21.64 8.53
C MET A 1 15.27 -20.31 8.04
N PRO A 2 14.61 -19.62 7.10
CA PRO A 2 15.02 -18.27 6.70
C PRO A 2 15.05 -17.34 7.91
N SER A 3 15.87 -16.29 7.86
CA SER A 3 15.91 -15.29 8.93
C SER A 3 14.58 -14.52 9.00
N SER A 4 14.27 -13.93 10.17
CA SER A 4 13.08 -13.07 10.33
C SER A 4 13.06 -11.90 9.32
N GLU A 5 14.24 -11.41 8.95
CA GLU A 5 14.43 -10.38 7.93
C GLU A 5 14.07 -10.88 6.53
N GLN A 6 14.60 -12.04 6.11
CA GLN A 6 14.27 -12.65 4.81
C GLN A 6 12.77 -12.91 4.68
N TYR A 7 12.14 -13.42 5.75
CA TYR A 7 10.70 -13.63 5.77
C TYR A 7 9.91 -12.31 5.62
N THR A 8 10.32 -11.25 6.31
CA THR A 8 9.67 -9.93 6.20
C THR A 8 9.81 -9.36 4.80
N GLN A 9 10.98 -9.54 4.17
CA GLN A 9 11.24 -9.12 2.81
C GLN A 9 10.35 -9.87 1.80
N GLU A 10 10.33 -11.20 1.84
CA GLU A 10 9.48 -12.03 0.96
C GLU A 10 7.99 -11.71 1.13
N ARG A 11 7.53 -11.55 2.37
CA ARG A 11 6.15 -11.14 2.67
C ARG A 11 5.83 -9.77 2.07
N THR A 12 6.76 -8.81 2.16
CA THR A 12 6.57 -7.46 1.62
C THR A 12 6.56 -7.46 0.10
N PHE A 13 7.39 -8.29 -0.53
CA PHE A 13 7.34 -8.52 -1.97
C PHE A 13 5.96 -9.02 -2.41
N ALA A 14 5.44 -10.07 -1.75
CA ALA A 14 4.12 -10.61 -2.06
C ALA A 14 3.01 -9.55 -1.90
N MET A 15 3.03 -8.79 -0.80
CA MET A 15 2.07 -7.71 -0.58
C MET A 15 2.15 -6.60 -1.64
N ARG A 16 3.36 -6.27 -2.13
CA ARG A 16 3.54 -5.29 -3.22
C ARG A 16 2.91 -5.79 -4.52
N GLU A 17 3.13 -7.04 -4.87
CA GLU A 17 2.55 -7.64 -6.08
C GLU A 17 1.02 -7.77 -5.97
N GLU A 18 0.49 -8.08 -4.78
CA GLU A 18 -0.96 -8.10 -4.55
C GLU A 18 -1.59 -6.71 -4.66
N LEU A 19 -0.99 -5.69 -4.03
CA LEU A 19 -1.46 -4.31 -4.16
C LEU A 19 -1.48 -3.88 -5.64
N LYS A 20 -0.42 -4.21 -6.37
CA LYS A 20 -0.35 -3.96 -7.82
C LYS A 20 -1.46 -4.68 -8.56
N SER A 21 -1.69 -5.95 -8.27
CA SER A 21 -2.77 -6.71 -8.88
C SER A 21 -4.15 -6.08 -8.61
N TYR A 22 -4.42 -5.61 -7.39
CA TYR A 22 -5.74 -5.07 -7.04
C TYR A 22 -6.02 -3.67 -7.58
N TYR A 23 -5.02 -2.80 -7.61
CA TYR A 23 -5.24 -1.38 -7.88
C TYR A 23 -4.53 -0.88 -9.14
N PHE A 24 -3.56 -1.63 -9.65
CA PHE A 24 -2.68 -1.21 -10.72
C PHE A 24 -2.57 -2.30 -11.80
N SER A 25 -3.56 -3.19 -11.91
CA SER A 25 -3.68 -4.07 -13.06
C SER A 25 -4.82 -3.58 -13.94
N LYS A 26 -4.59 -3.48 -15.26
CA LYS A 26 -5.62 -3.06 -16.22
C LYS A 26 -6.86 -3.96 -16.02
N SER A 27 -8.03 -3.36 -15.85
CA SER A 27 -9.27 -4.07 -16.18
C SER A 27 -9.15 -4.46 -17.65
N GLN A 28 -9.20 -5.77 -17.92
CA GLN A 28 -8.92 -6.33 -19.23
C GLN A 28 -9.73 -5.63 -20.33
N GLU A 29 -9.04 -5.11 -21.35
CA GLU A 29 -9.36 -5.31 -22.76
C GLU A 29 -8.16 -4.84 -23.61
N HIS A 30 -7.62 -5.79 -24.38
CA HIS A 30 -6.58 -5.69 -25.42
C HIS A 30 -5.11 -5.41 -25.06
N ASP A 31 -4.36 -6.52 -25.09
CA ASP A 31 -3.14 -6.76 -25.88
C ASP A 31 -1.86 -7.16 -25.11
N HIS A 32 -1.31 -8.27 -25.56
CA HIS A 32 -0.22 -9.05 -24.99
C HIS A 32 1.13 -8.39 -25.27
N ARG A 33 1.61 -7.45 -24.42
CA ARG A 33 3.06 -7.16 -24.36
C ARG A 33 3.54 -6.32 -23.17
N GLY A 34 3.53 -6.86 -21.94
CA GLY A 34 4.38 -6.36 -20.84
C GLY A 34 4.42 -4.83 -20.68
N GLU A 35 3.29 -4.16 -20.92
CA GLU A 35 3.24 -2.71 -21.09
C GLU A 35 3.12 -2.07 -19.72
N GLU A 36 4.05 -1.16 -19.42
CA GLU A 36 3.98 -0.31 -18.23
C GLU A 36 2.62 0.40 -18.19
N LEU A 37 2.00 0.50 -17.01
CA LEU A 37 0.72 1.21 -16.87
C LEU A 37 0.85 2.63 -17.41
N THR A 38 -0.17 3.09 -18.13
CA THR A 38 -0.26 4.50 -18.51
C THR A 38 -0.39 5.36 -17.25
N GLU A 39 -0.07 6.65 -17.37
CA GLU A 39 -0.18 7.58 -16.25
C GLU A 39 -1.63 7.70 -15.76
N GLU A 40 -2.61 7.58 -16.67
CA GLU A 40 -4.04 7.53 -16.34
C GLU A 40 -4.37 6.30 -15.51
N GLY A 41 -3.90 5.11 -15.92
CA GLY A 41 -4.12 3.87 -15.17
C GLY A 41 -3.45 3.90 -13.79
N LYS A 42 -2.24 4.50 -13.69
CA LYS A 42 -1.59 4.74 -12.39
C LYS A 42 -2.42 5.69 -11.54
N LEU A 43 -2.95 6.78 -12.10
CA LEU A 43 -3.82 7.72 -11.38
C LEU A 43 -5.07 7.03 -10.86
N GLU A 44 -5.78 6.27 -11.69
CA GLU A 44 -6.97 5.50 -11.29
C GLU A 44 -6.69 4.57 -10.11
N GLY A 45 -5.54 3.87 -10.15
CA GLY A 45 -5.11 3.02 -9.04
C GLY A 45 -4.88 3.79 -7.74
N TYR A 46 -4.22 4.96 -7.80
CA TYR A 46 -4.07 5.81 -6.62
C TYR A 46 -5.40 6.38 -6.12
N GLN A 47 -6.32 6.73 -7.02
CA GLN A 47 -7.66 7.18 -6.63
C GLN A 47 -8.45 6.05 -5.96
N ALA A 48 -8.33 4.81 -6.45
CA ALA A 48 -8.95 3.63 -5.85
C ALA A 48 -8.38 3.37 -4.44
N LEU A 49 -7.06 3.48 -4.26
CA LEU A 49 -6.44 3.40 -2.93
C LEU A 49 -6.95 4.49 -1.99
N CYS A 50 -7.09 5.73 -2.45
CA CYS A 50 -7.69 6.80 -1.64
C CYS A 50 -9.09 6.40 -1.14
N ARG A 51 -9.93 5.87 -2.01
CA ARG A 51 -11.27 5.40 -1.64
C ARG A 51 -11.23 4.25 -0.65
N GLU A 52 -10.32 3.29 -0.82
CA GLU A 52 -10.13 2.16 0.09
C GLU A 52 -9.83 2.64 1.52
N VAL A 53 -8.95 3.64 1.68
CA VAL A 53 -8.61 4.22 2.99
C VAL A 53 -9.54 5.38 3.40
N ARG A 54 -10.69 5.51 2.74
CA ARG A 54 -11.77 6.46 3.03
C ARG A 54 -11.36 7.94 2.98
N ILE A 55 -10.46 8.30 2.07
CA ILE A 55 -10.12 9.69 1.78
C ILE A 55 -10.59 10.09 0.37
N PRO A 56 -10.95 11.36 0.13
CA PRO A 56 -11.31 11.81 -1.21
C PRO A 56 -10.14 11.64 -2.20
N PRO A 57 -10.37 11.02 -3.37
CA PRO A 57 -9.37 10.98 -4.43
C PRO A 57 -9.14 12.37 -5.03
N SER A 58 -7.98 12.59 -5.65
CA SER A 58 -7.68 13.79 -6.44
C SER A 58 -7.50 13.46 -7.92
N HIS A 59 -7.45 14.50 -8.76
CA HIS A 59 -7.17 14.43 -10.19
C HIS A 59 -5.67 14.34 -10.51
N SER A 60 -4.80 14.34 -9.49
CA SER A 60 -3.35 14.23 -9.64
C SER A 60 -2.77 13.09 -8.79
N MET A 61 -1.83 12.34 -9.39
CA MET A 61 -1.11 11.27 -8.70
C MET A 61 -0.32 11.80 -7.51
N SER A 62 0.30 12.98 -7.63
CA SER A 62 1.10 13.56 -6.55
C SER A 62 0.24 13.92 -5.34
N GLU A 63 -0.97 14.40 -5.58
CA GLU A 63 -1.93 14.74 -4.53
C GLU A 63 -2.52 13.49 -3.88
N CYS A 64 -2.91 12.47 -4.66
CA CYS A 64 -3.33 11.19 -4.09
C CYS A 64 -2.24 10.58 -3.20
N LYS A 65 -1.00 10.49 -3.69
CA LYS A 65 0.15 10.00 -2.90
C LYS A 65 0.38 10.80 -1.62
N LYS A 66 0.16 12.12 -1.66
CA LYS A 66 0.25 12.99 -0.47
C LYS A 66 -0.88 12.70 0.51
N HIS A 67 -2.11 12.60 0.04
CA HIS A 67 -3.28 12.33 0.88
C HIS A 67 -3.21 10.94 1.53
N LEU A 68 -2.68 9.94 0.83
CA LEU A 68 -2.50 8.57 1.35
C LEU A 68 -1.57 8.49 2.57
N LYS A 69 -0.77 9.53 2.85
CA LYS A 69 0.03 9.63 4.07
C LYS A 69 -0.73 10.14 5.29
N ASN A 70 -1.93 10.69 5.12
CA ASN A 70 -2.72 11.23 6.23
C ASN A 70 -3.41 10.13 7.07
N PRO A 71 -4.11 9.15 6.49
CA PRO A 71 -4.78 8.13 7.29
C PRO A 71 -3.75 7.20 7.94
N LEU A 72 -3.94 6.93 9.23
CA LEU A 72 -3.12 5.98 9.99
C LEU A 72 -3.60 4.57 9.67
N VAL A 73 -3.07 3.98 8.60
CA VAL A 73 -3.41 2.64 8.13
C VAL A 73 -2.16 1.78 8.12
N ASN A 74 -2.26 0.57 8.64
CA ASN A 74 -1.19 -0.41 8.54
C ASN A 74 -1.30 -1.13 7.18
N ILE A 75 -0.19 -1.26 6.46
CA ILE A 75 -0.17 -1.84 5.12
C ILE A 75 -0.56 -3.32 5.13
N VAL A 76 -0.16 -4.09 6.16
CA VAL A 76 -0.56 -5.49 6.31
C VAL A 76 -2.07 -5.57 6.49
N ASP A 77 -2.64 -4.75 7.39
CA ASP A 77 -4.09 -4.69 7.62
C ASP A 77 -4.87 -4.30 6.36
N LEU A 78 -4.34 -3.39 5.53
CA LEU A 78 -4.94 -2.97 4.27
C LEU A 78 -5.06 -4.14 3.28
N ILE A 79 -3.97 -4.85 3.05
CA ILE A 79 -3.95 -6.01 2.14
C ILE A 79 -4.88 -7.12 2.68
N ASP A 80 -4.84 -7.37 3.99
CA ASP A 80 -5.68 -8.37 4.63
C ASP A 80 -7.17 -8.02 4.61
N ALA A 81 -7.52 -6.74 4.77
CA ALA A 81 -8.89 -6.26 4.61
C ALA A 81 -9.36 -6.49 3.17
N ARG A 82 -8.52 -6.16 2.18
CA ARG A 82 -8.81 -6.37 0.76
C ARG A 82 -9.00 -7.84 0.40
N ARG A 83 -8.13 -8.74 0.88
CA ARG A 83 -8.24 -10.21 0.68
C ARG A 83 -9.57 -10.77 1.21
N ARG A 84 -10.07 -10.21 2.31
CA ARG A 84 -11.29 -10.67 2.99
C ARG A 84 -12.53 -9.88 2.58
N SER A 85 -12.42 -8.95 1.64
CA SER A 85 -13.50 -8.02 1.26
C SER A 85 -14.09 -7.29 2.47
N LYS A 86 -13.23 -6.89 3.42
CA LYS A 86 -13.59 -6.11 4.61
C LYS A 86 -13.08 -4.69 4.49
N GLU A 87 -13.67 -3.81 5.29
CA GLU A 87 -13.18 -2.44 5.40
C GLU A 87 -11.86 -2.40 6.19
N VAL A 88 -10.91 -1.58 5.72
CA VAL A 88 -9.62 -1.40 6.40
C VAL A 88 -9.79 -0.61 7.71
N LYS A 89 -9.01 -1.00 8.72
CA LYS A 89 -8.92 -0.26 9.98
C LYS A 89 -8.13 1.04 9.78
N VAL A 90 -8.81 2.16 9.93
CA VAL A 90 -8.18 3.48 10.04
C VAL A 90 -8.05 3.84 11.52
N TRP A 91 -6.82 4.10 11.96
CA TRP A 91 -6.53 4.45 13.34
C TRP A 91 -6.72 5.94 13.58
N HIS A 92 -7.11 6.30 14.81
CA HIS A 92 -7.31 7.68 15.24
C HIS A 92 -6.26 8.14 16.26
N ASP A 93 -5.55 7.18 16.86
CA ASP A 93 -4.48 7.39 17.83
C ASP A 93 -3.15 6.97 17.22
N PHE A 94 -2.21 7.91 17.15
CA PHE A 94 -0.90 7.67 16.53
C PHE A 94 -0.01 6.77 17.39
N GLU A 95 -0.04 6.88 18.71
CA GLU A 95 0.80 6.07 19.60
C GLU A 95 0.36 4.61 19.55
N ALA A 96 -0.96 4.36 19.65
CA ALA A 96 -1.51 3.03 19.51
C ALA A 96 -1.27 2.42 18.11
N PHE A 97 -1.38 3.24 17.06
CA PHE A 97 -1.05 2.82 15.69
C PHE A 97 0.42 2.45 15.54
N ARG A 98 1.32 3.25 16.12
CA ARG A 98 2.77 3.02 16.10
C ARG A 98 3.12 1.74 16.84
N ASP A 99 2.65 1.59 18.07
CA ASP A 99 2.95 0.43 18.93
C ASP A 99 2.41 -0.86 18.31
N TYR A 100 1.27 -0.79 17.61
CA TYR A 100 0.74 -1.91 16.83
C TYR A 100 1.61 -2.23 15.61
N THR A 101 1.94 -1.21 14.81
CA THR A 101 2.68 -1.36 13.54
C THR A 101 4.13 -1.81 13.75
N LEU A 102 4.73 -1.51 14.91
CA LEU A 102 6.09 -1.92 15.24
C LEU A 102 6.21 -3.37 15.72
N LYS A 103 5.11 -4.13 15.84
CA LYS A 103 5.16 -5.58 16.10
C LYS A 103 5.58 -6.34 14.85
N ASP A 104 6.40 -7.38 14.99
CA ASP A 104 7.06 -8.07 13.88
C ASP A 104 6.09 -8.59 12.80
N GLU A 105 4.90 -9.01 13.19
CA GLU A 105 3.85 -9.48 12.28
C GLU A 105 3.19 -8.36 11.45
N HIS A 106 3.22 -7.11 11.93
CA HIS A 106 2.59 -5.96 11.28
C HIS A 106 3.58 -5.05 10.54
N ARG A 107 4.88 -5.37 10.61
CA ARG A 107 5.94 -4.63 9.91
C ARG A 107 6.07 -5.08 8.46
N ILE A 108 6.57 -4.18 7.65
CA ILE A 108 6.99 -4.47 6.27
C ILE A 108 8.44 -4.05 6.08
N ASP A 109 9.10 -4.65 5.09
CA ASP A 109 10.45 -4.26 4.69
C ASP A 109 10.41 -2.94 3.91
N MET A 110 11.08 -1.92 4.43
CA MET A 110 11.08 -0.58 3.81
C MET A 110 11.80 -0.55 2.47
N GLY A 111 12.83 -1.39 2.29
CA GLY A 111 13.57 -1.48 1.03
C GLY A 111 12.68 -1.99 -0.08
N GLU A 112 12.00 -3.11 0.17
CA GLU A 112 11.06 -3.76 -0.74
C GLU A 112 9.82 -2.89 -1.00
N ALA A 113 9.30 -2.20 0.01
CA ALA A 113 8.14 -1.30 -0.14
C ALA A 113 8.41 -0.10 -1.09
N LYS A 114 9.67 0.30 -1.25
CA LYS A 114 10.07 1.42 -2.12
C LYS A 114 10.42 1.00 -3.55
N LYS A 115 10.54 -0.31 -3.82
CA LYS A 115 10.84 -0.81 -5.16
C LYS A 115 9.66 -0.60 -6.11
N ASP A 116 9.96 -0.76 -7.41
CA ASP A 116 8.95 -0.91 -8.46
C ASP A 116 7.91 0.22 -8.48
N GLY A 117 8.40 1.46 -8.61
CA GLY A 117 7.56 2.66 -8.65
C GLY A 117 7.07 3.13 -7.27
N GLY A 118 7.37 2.41 -6.19
CA GLY A 118 7.06 2.82 -4.82
C GLY A 118 5.57 2.83 -4.50
N TYR A 119 4.80 1.88 -5.05
CA TYR A 119 3.35 1.79 -4.81
C TYR A 119 3.02 1.73 -3.31
N LEU A 120 3.71 0.86 -2.56
CA LEU A 120 3.57 0.79 -1.10
C LEU A 120 4.16 2.01 -0.39
N ALA A 121 5.16 2.68 -0.98
CA ALA A 121 5.78 3.85 -0.37
C ALA A 121 4.81 5.03 -0.17
N SER A 122 3.74 5.10 -0.96
CA SER A 122 2.67 6.10 -0.78
C SER A 122 1.87 5.93 0.52
N LEU A 123 1.90 4.73 1.11
CA LEU A 123 1.20 4.35 2.35
C LEU A 123 2.13 4.29 3.56
N LEU A 124 3.44 4.43 3.37
CA LEU A 124 4.41 4.38 4.46
C LEU A 124 4.23 5.55 5.42
N GLN A 125 4.18 5.21 6.70
CA GLN A 125 4.10 6.15 7.81
C GLN A 125 5.47 6.34 8.46
N TYR A 126 5.78 7.57 8.88
CA TYR A 126 6.95 7.83 9.71
C TYR A 126 6.61 7.52 11.17
N LEU A 127 7.24 6.49 11.73
CA LEU A 127 6.96 5.97 13.07
C LEU A 127 7.97 6.43 14.14
N GLY A 128 8.91 7.31 13.78
CA GLY A 128 9.85 7.89 14.74
C GLY A 128 9.17 8.86 15.70
N HIS A 129 9.89 9.28 16.74
CA HIS A 129 9.45 10.38 17.60
C HIS A 129 9.36 11.67 16.77
N ARG A 130 8.20 12.33 16.83
CA ARG A 130 7.98 13.66 16.26
C ARG A 130 8.35 14.74 17.26
#